data_AF-A0A3L8SBL1-F1
#
_entry.id   AF-A0A3L8SBL1-F1
#
_cell.length_a   1.000
_cell.length_b   1.000
_cell.length_c   1.000
_cell.angle_alpha   90.00
_cell.angle_beta   90.00
_cell.angle_gamma   90.00
#
_symmetry.space_group_name_H-M   'P 1'
#
loop_
_entity.id
_entity.type
_entity.pdbx_description
1 polymer ?
#
loop_
_entity_poly.entity_id
_entity_poly.type
_entity_poly.pdbx_seq_one_letter_code
_entity_poly.pdbx_strand_id
1 'polypeptide(L)'
;MGTVGSDRAVLIGHSAATTTSHQVGCQRSLNLEQLKKAKLHVEMAVKEKKIFTVQGPYPIIRRLLRARGWVERKLLHMGRQLEQHCGDQNKQRLQTAPSNAGGRQREVLLNPRGGAQPVLGTTDPLQHPWLPAEEEEQCDEDPDGIHGLMSYLARDQLPNFIWTNFLEAIDCQLLQDSMVNHYARVDAFTTKEGLCLSLQNLPWIEQADPNTFFPRCYRLGTMDDREAFIEDFRLTAARSLLKLALEEAGDRPVRTEQVPNSAKGAARPGSPLYPELVEEALEVCKQHLGVLQHQDIDRNTPSPCRTCIDWDRFLQQYYRVAHEGAGLVLTRQQRKQCQDLLQNLAEKLPQLDMEGKLNVWVLKPGAESQGRGIICMMRLEEMLELAWSCTAPSVQVGRWVVQKYVERLLTIFGTKFDIRQWFVVTDWNPLTVWFYQDCYLRFCSRPFSLHHLER
;
A
#
# COMPACT_ATOMS: atom_id res chain seq x y z
N MET A 1 -93.63 35.14 34.57
CA MET A 1 -94.00 36.42 33.93
C MET A 1 -92.72 37.01 33.35
N GLY A 2 -92.50 37.27 32.07
CA GLY A 2 -93.21 37.09 30.81
C GLY A 2 -92.27 37.60 29.70
N THR A 3 -92.18 36.85 28.59
CA THR A 3 -91.85 37.25 27.20
C THR A 3 -90.47 37.82 26.81
N VAL A 4 -89.70 36.96 26.10
CA VAL A 4 -89.20 37.06 24.69
C VAL A 4 -88.86 38.45 24.10
N GLY A 5 -87.67 38.57 23.49
CA GLY A 5 -87.44 39.54 22.40
C GLY A 5 -85.98 39.81 22.06
N SER A 6 -85.53 39.27 20.93
CA SER A 6 -84.23 39.44 20.26
C SER A 6 -83.97 40.88 19.79
N ASP A 7 -82.71 41.35 19.81
CA ASP A 7 -82.18 42.11 18.67
C ASP A 7 -80.66 42.10 18.56
N ARG A 8 -80.21 42.11 17.30
CA ARG A 8 -78.85 41.91 16.80
C ARG A 8 -78.36 43.23 16.19
N ALA A 9 -77.23 43.80 16.61
CA ALA A 9 -76.49 44.77 15.80
C ALA A 9 -75.01 44.97 16.20
N VAL A 10 -74.13 44.59 15.27
CA VAL A 10 -72.97 45.31 14.70
C VAL A 10 -71.80 45.79 15.60
N LEU A 11 -70.66 45.13 15.33
CA LEU A 11 -69.25 45.50 15.39
C LEU A 11 -68.87 47.00 15.45
N ILE A 12 -68.03 47.36 16.42
CA ILE A 12 -66.89 48.28 16.25
C ILE A 12 -65.70 47.71 17.05
N GLY A 13 -64.58 47.51 16.36
CA GLY A 13 -63.36 46.93 16.94
C GLY A 13 -62.54 47.92 17.76
N HIS A 14 -61.77 47.39 18.70
CA HIS A 14 -60.55 48.02 19.20
C HIS A 14 -59.49 46.95 19.47
N SER A 15 -58.28 47.32 19.06
CA SER A 15 -57.01 46.60 19.05
C SER A 15 -56.54 46.14 20.43
N ALA A 16 -56.06 44.90 20.54
CA ALA A 16 -55.33 44.39 21.69
C ALA A 16 -53.87 44.12 21.27
N ALA A 17 -52.95 44.71 22.04
CA ALA A 17 -51.51 44.63 21.85
C ALA A 17 -50.97 43.22 22.13
N THR A 18 -50.17 42.69 21.20
CA THR A 18 -49.42 41.45 21.37
C THR A 18 -47.93 41.78 21.50
N THR A 19 -47.40 41.57 22.69
CA THR A 19 -45.97 41.57 23.03
C THR A 19 -45.18 40.67 22.09
N THR A 20 -44.31 41.27 21.28
CA THR A 20 -43.34 40.57 20.44
C THR A 20 -42.02 40.49 21.18
N SER A 21 -41.62 39.26 21.54
CA SER A 21 -40.28 38.93 22.01
C SER A 21 -39.29 39.15 20.87
N HIS A 22 -38.46 40.20 20.97
CA HIS A 22 -37.33 40.40 20.08
C HIS A 22 -36.31 39.28 20.28
N GLN A 23 -36.30 38.31 19.36
CA GLN A 23 -35.10 37.53 19.06
C GLN A 23 -34.06 38.49 18.48
N VAL A 24 -33.05 38.82 19.27
CA VAL A 24 -31.83 39.50 18.80
C VAL A 24 -31.09 38.52 17.91
N GLY A 25 -31.39 38.56 16.61
CA GLY A 25 -30.56 37.95 15.59
C GLY A 25 -29.20 38.63 15.59
N CYS A 26 -28.15 37.87 15.89
CA CYS A 26 -26.76 38.31 15.75
C CYS A 26 -26.42 38.46 14.26
N GLN A 27 -26.86 39.57 13.65
CA GLN A 27 -26.24 40.07 12.41
C GLN A 27 -24.89 40.68 12.81
N ARG A 28 -23.80 39.91 12.67
CA ARG A 28 -22.44 40.47 12.73
C ARG A 28 -22.33 41.52 11.62
N SER A 29 -22.42 42.80 11.97
CA SER A 29 -22.13 43.89 11.04
C SER A 29 -20.68 43.74 10.58
N LEU A 30 -20.47 43.44 9.29
CA LEU A 30 -19.14 43.45 8.69
C LEU A 30 -18.51 44.83 8.95
N ASN A 31 -17.40 44.86 9.69
CA ASN A 31 -16.72 46.11 10.01
C ASN A 31 -16.16 46.70 8.71
N LEU A 32 -16.54 47.94 8.39
CA LEU A 32 -16.11 48.63 7.16
C LEU A 32 -14.57 48.68 7.04
N GLU A 33 -13.86 48.78 8.16
CA GLU A 33 -12.39 48.78 8.19
C GLU A 33 -11.81 47.39 7.89
N GLN A 34 -12.47 46.31 8.34
CA GLN A 34 -12.08 44.94 7.98
C GLN A 34 -12.27 44.69 6.48
N LEU A 35 -13.35 45.22 5.89
CA LEU A 35 -13.61 45.10 4.45
C LEU A 35 -12.55 45.85 3.62
N LYS A 36 -12.19 47.08 4.01
CA LYS A 36 -11.12 47.85 3.35
C LYS A 36 -9.78 47.12 3.43
N LYS A 37 -9.44 46.59 4.61
CA LYS A 37 -8.21 45.82 4.82
C LYS A 37 -8.19 44.54 3.98
N ALA A 38 -9.29 43.79 3.96
CA ALA A 38 -9.43 42.57 3.17
C ALA A 38 -9.31 42.86 1.67
N LYS A 39 -9.98 43.92 1.18
CA LYS A 39 -9.90 44.34 -0.22
C LYS A 39 -8.49 44.74 -0.63
N LEU A 40 -7.80 45.55 0.18
CA LEU A 40 -6.41 45.93 -0.07
C LEU A 40 -5.49 44.69 -0.11
N HIS A 41 -5.68 43.74 0.81
CA HIS A 41 -4.89 42.51 0.85
C HIS A 41 -5.10 41.65 -0.40
N VAL A 42 -6.36 41.50 -0.85
CA VAL A 42 -6.70 40.77 -2.09
C VAL A 42 -6.11 41.47 -3.31
N GLU A 43 -6.22 42.80 -3.42
CA GLU A 43 -5.64 43.56 -4.53
C GLU A 43 -4.12 43.40 -4.62
N MET A 44 -3.42 43.45 -3.47
CA MET A 44 -1.98 43.17 -3.41
C MET A 44 -1.67 41.72 -3.80
N ALA A 45 -2.42 40.75 -3.27
CA ALA A 45 -2.19 39.34 -3.59
C ALA A 45 -2.41 39.03 -5.08
N VAL A 46 -3.41 39.65 -5.73
CA VAL A 46 -3.61 39.54 -7.18
C VAL A 46 -2.44 40.15 -7.94
N LYS A 47 -2.00 41.35 -7.56
CA LYS A 47 -0.86 42.04 -8.20
C LYS A 47 0.44 41.23 -8.08
N GLU A 48 0.65 40.59 -6.94
CA GLU A 48 1.85 39.78 -6.65
C GLU A 48 1.74 38.31 -7.10
N LYS A 49 0.64 37.90 -7.75
CA LYS A 49 0.37 36.50 -8.12
C LYS A 49 0.43 35.53 -6.92
N LYS A 50 -0.15 35.94 -5.79
CA LYS A 50 -0.21 35.19 -4.53
C LYS A 50 -1.63 34.69 -4.21
N ILE A 51 -2.36 34.24 -5.23
CA ILE A 51 -3.64 33.55 -5.02
C ILE A 51 -3.39 32.05 -4.99
N PHE A 52 -3.95 31.34 -4.02
CA PHE A 52 -3.80 29.90 -3.93
C PHE A 52 -5.11 29.16 -3.67
N THR A 53 -5.12 27.86 -3.94
CA THR A 53 -6.24 26.97 -3.63
C THR A 53 -5.72 25.66 -3.05
N VAL A 54 -6.28 25.23 -1.92
CA VAL A 54 -5.94 23.97 -1.26
C VAL A 54 -7.17 23.07 -1.19
N GLN A 55 -7.09 21.90 -1.82
CA GLN A 55 -8.10 20.86 -1.73
C GLN A 55 -7.60 19.68 -0.89
N GLY A 56 -8.23 19.47 0.25
CA GLY A 56 -7.86 18.43 1.22
C GLY A 56 -7.50 19.00 2.60
N PRO A 57 -7.22 18.13 3.58
CA PRO A 57 -6.93 18.51 4.96
C PRO A 57 -5.46 18.95 5.12
N TYR A 58 -5.08 20.09 4.53
CA TYR A 58 -3.71 20.66 4.66
C TYR A 58 -3.68 21.98 5.44
N PRO A 59 -3.97 21.98 6.75
CA PRO A 59 -3.95 23.20 7.57
C PRO A 59 -2.55 23.84 7.60
N ILE A 60 -1.48 23.02 7.65
CA ILE A 60 -0.10 23.52 7.67
C ILE A 60 0.22 24.33 6.40
N ILE A 61 -0.17 23.81 5.22
CA ILE A 61 0.04 24.52 3.94
C ILE A 61 -0.74 25.83 3.91
N ARG A 62 -2.02 25.82 4.33
CA ARG A 62 -2.85 27.03 4.42
C ARG A 62 -2.24 28.09 5.32
N ARG A 63 -1.88 27.71 6.55
CA ARG A 63 -1.24 28.60 7.52
C ARG A 63 0.06 29.20 6.99
N LEU A 64 0.92 28.37 6.40
CA LEU A 64 2.21 28.79 5.85
C LEU A 64 2.07 29.75 4.66
N LEU A 65 1.12 29.52 3.77
CA LEU A 65 0.85 30.41 2.64
C LEU A 65 0.24 31.75 3.11
N ARG A 66 -0.74 31.70 4.02
CA ARG A 66 -1.32 32.91 4.64
C ARG A 66 -0.26 33.75 5.35
N ALA A 67 0.64 33.13 6.10
CA ALA A 67 1.75 33.82 6.76
C ALA A 67 2.71 34.52 5.77
N ARG A 68 2.79 34.04 4.52
CA ARG A 68 3.55 34.66 3.42
C ARG A 68 2.76 35.72 2.65
N GLY A 69 1.56 36.08 3.12
CA GLY A 69 0.67 37.06 2.49
C GLY A 69 -0.10 36.52 1.29
N TRP A 70 -0.26 35.20 1.18
CA TRP A 70 -1.09 34.60 0.14
C TRP A 70 -2.56 34.57 0.54
N VAL A 71 -3.45 34.69 -0.45
CA VAL A 71 -4.90 34.65 -0.26
C VAL A 71 -5.48 33.35 -0.80
N GLU A 72 -6.21 32.64 0.06
CA GLU A 72 -6.88 31.40 -0.31
C GLU A 72 -8.18 31.71 -1.05
N ARG A 73 -8.31 31.17 -2.25
CA ARG A 73 -9.57 31.02 -2.96
C ARG A 73 -10.17 29.66 -2.60
N LYS A 74 -11.15 29.65 -1.70
CA LYS A 74 -11.89 28.42 -1.36
C LYS A 74 -12.78 28.02 -2.53
N LEU A 75 -12.70 26.76 -2.95
CA LEU A 75 -13.67 26.18 -3.86
C LEU A 75 -15.02 26.11 -3.14
N LEU A 76 -16.09 26.57 -3.80
CA LEU A 76 -17.43 26.48 -3.24
C LEU A 76 -17.75 25.01 -2.93
N HIS A 77 -18.00 24.72 -1.66
CA HIS A 77 -18.52 23.43 -1.25
C HIS A 77 -19.95 23.28 -1.80
N MET A 78 -20.10 22.67 -2.97
CA MET A 78 -21.40 22.29 -3.53
C MET A 78 -21.93 21.02 -2.83
N GLY A 79 -22.04 21.07 -1.50
CA GLY A 79 -22.32 19.89 -0.69
C GLY A 79 -22.60 20.21 0.77
N ARG A 80 -23.69 20.92 1.03
CA ARG A 80 -24.35 20.99 2.36
C ARG A 80 -25.78 21.56 2.34
N GLN A 81 -26.49 21.49 1.22
CA GLN A 81 -27.91 21.90 1.13
C GLN A 81 -28.88 20.77 0.78
N LEU A 82 -28.40 19.54 0.52
CA LEU A 82 -29.25 18.41 0.11
C LEU A 82 -29.58 17.40 1.22
N GLU A 83 -29.03 17.55 2.43
CA GLU A 83 -29.29 16.61 3.54
C GLU A 83 -30.37 17.09 4.53
N GLN A 84 -30.98 18.26 4.33
CA GLN A 84 -32.05 18.77 5.21
C GLN A 84 -33.47 18.70 4.62
N HIS A 85 -33.63 18.21 3.39
CA HIS A 85 -34.96 18.09 2.75
C HIS A 85 -35.38 16.68 2.33
N CYS A 86 -34.55 15.65 2.53
CA CYS A 86 -34.93 14.25 2.30
C CYS A 86 -35.30 13.54 3.61
N GLY A 87 -36.15 14.21 4.40
CA GLY A 87 -36.68 13.71 5.66
C GLY A 87 -38.20 13.74 5.69
N ASP A 88 -38.87 13.70 4.54
CA ASP A 88 -40.33 13.49 4.46
C ASP A 88 -40.71 13.31 2.98
N GLN A 89 -40.81 12.05 2.56
CA GLN A 89 -41.63 11.53 1.45
C GLN A 89 -41.00 10.22 0.94
N ASN A 90 -41.15 9.16 1.72
CA ASN A 90 -40.97 7.79 1.22
C ASN A 90 -42.18 6.94 1.59
N LYS A 91 -43.32 7.25 0.96
CA LYS A 91 -44.47 6.36 0.81
C LYS A 91 -45.18 6.72 -0.49
N GLN A 92 -44.72 6.15 -1.61
CA GLN A 92 -45.56 5.47 -2.61
C GLN A 92 -44.81 5.24 -3.93
N ARG A 93 -44.98 4.01 -4.43
CA ARG A 93 -44.80 3.51 -5.81
C ARG A 93 -43.42 2.97 -6.23
N LEU A 94 -43.37 1.64 -6.24
CA LEU A 94 -42.56 0.81 -7.12
C LEU A 94 -42.98 0.95 -8.60
N GLN A 95 -42.01 0.57 -9.46
CA GLN A 95 -42.08 0.02 -10.83
C GLN A 95 -41.77 0.97 -11.98
N THR A 96 -40.51 0.95 -12.46
CA THR A 96 -40.08 0.41 -13.78
C THR A 96 -38.59 0.73 -14.03
N ALA A 97 -37.85 -0.20 -14.64
CA ALA A 97 -36.42 -0.08 -15.02
C ALA A 97 -36.28 0.07 -16.57
N PRO A 98 -35.08 0.17 -17.20
CA PRO A 98 -33.74 0.58 -16.73
C PRO A 98 -33.07 1.66 -17.63
N SER A 99 -31.98 2.31 -17.16
CA SER A 99 -30.93 2.83 -18.06
C SER A 99 -29.57 3.00 -17.36
N ASN A 100 -28.52 2.75 -18.14
CA ASN A 100 -27.10 2.58 -17.78
C ASN A 100 -26.42 3.83 -17.21
N ALA A 101 -25.66 3.66 -16.13
CA ALA A 101 -24.39 4.35 -15.85
C ALA A 101 -23.70 3.74 -14.61
N GLY A 102 -22.53 3.11 -14.81
CA GLY A 102 -21.79 2.45 -13.74
C GLY A 102 -21.06 3.43 -12.82
N GLY A 103 -21.51 3.51 -11.57
CA GLY A 103 -20.82 4.17 -10.46
C GLY A 103 -20.48 3.14 -9.38
N ARG A 104 -19.20 3.06 -8.98
CA ARG A 104 -18.72 2.17 -7.91
C ARG A 104 -19.39 2.55 -6.59
N GLN A 105 -20.11 1.60 -6.00
CA GLN A 105 -20.83 1.77 -4.76
C GLN A 105 -19.92 1.57 -3.54
N ARG A 106 -20.18 2.39 -2.54
CA ARG A 106 -19.59 2.43 -1.20
C ARG A 106 -20.25 1.31 -0.38
N GLU A 107 -19.48 0.32 0.05
CA GLU A 107 -20.01 -0.79 0.86
C GLU A 107 -20.05 -0.39 2.35
N VAL A 108 -21.22 -0.58 2.95
CA VAL A 108 -21.57 -0.23 4.32
C VAL A 108 -21.19 -1.37 5.25
N LEU A 109 -20.44 -1.04 6.31
CA LEU A 109 -20.04 -1.93 7.40
C LEU A 109 -21.28 -2.49 8.12
N LEU A 110 -21.43 -3.82 8.11
CA LEU A 110 -22.26 -4.56 9.04
C LEU A 110 -21.37 -5.12 10.16
N ASN A 111 -21.57 -4.61 11.37
CA ASN A 111 -21.07 -5.22 12.61
C ASN A 111 -21.83 -6.52 12.91
N PRO A 112 -21.15 -7.57 13.37
CA PRO A 112 -21.74 -8.55 14.27
C PRO A 112 -21.20 -8.37 15.70
N ARG A 113 -22.11 -8.16 16.64
CA ARG A 113 -21.87 -8.34 18.08
C ARG A 113 -21.76 -9.83 18.41
N GLY A 114 -20.85 -10.16 19.32
CA GLY A 114 -21.05 -11.24 20.31
C GLY A 114 -19.91 -12.25 20.43
N GLY A 115 -19.29 -12.35 21.61
CA GLY A 115 -18.56 -13.55 22.01
C GLY A 115 -17.38 -13.35 22.99
N ALA A 116 -17.68 -13.42 24.29
CA ALA A 116 -16.87 -13.94 25.41
C ALA A 116 -15.44 -13.41 25.67
N GLN A 117 -15.28 -12.73 26.82
CA GLN A 117 -14.02 -12.64 27.56
C GLN A 117 -13.75 -13.93 28.36
N PRO A 118 -12.46 -14.18 28.70
CA PRO A 118 -12.14 -14.63 30.05
C PRO A 118 -11.18 -13.65 30.75
N VAL A 119 -11.47 -13.44 32.02
CA VAL A 119 -10.73 -12.68 33.03
C VAL A 119 -9.63 -13.57 33.60
N LEU A 120 -8.37 -13.11 33.67
CA LEU A 120 -7.54 -13.16 34.89
C LEU A 120 -6.17 -12.46 34.70
N GLY A 121 -5.72 -11.72 35.73
CA GLY A 121 -4.28 -11.53 35.99
C GLY A 121 -3.81 -10.08 36.12
N THR A 122 -4.18 -9.44 37.22
CA THR A 122 -3.62 -8.17 37.71
C THR A 122 -2.09 -8.24 37.89
N THR A 123 -1.34 -7.44 37.12
CA THR A 123 -0.07 -6.86 37.55
C THR A 123 -0.01 -5.41 37.04
N ASP A 124 0.31 -4.52 37.95
CA ASP A 124 0.23 -3.05 37.87
C ASP A 124 1.25 -2.49 36.85
N PRO A 125 0.85 -1.73 35.81
CA PRO A 125 1.81 -1.10 34.91
C PRO A 125 2.26 0.25 35.48
N LEU A 126 3.56 0.34 35.74
CA LEU A 126 4.29 1.59 35.99
C LEU A 126 3.86 2.67 35.00
N GLN A 127 3.43 3.81 35.54
CA GLN A 127 2.97 4.98 34.81
C GLN A 127 4.08 5.53 33.90
N HIS A 128 4.00 5.22 32.61
CA HIS A 128 4.63 6.03 31.58
C HIS A 128 3.73 7.25 31.32
N PRO A 129 4.27 8.48 31.25
CA PRO A 129 3.47 9.65 30.91
C PRO A 129 2.88 9.45 29.52
N TRP A 130 1.54 9.35 29.47
CA TRP A 130 0.79 9.39 28.24
C TRP A 130 1.12 10.69 27.52
N LEU A 131 1.81 10.58 26.38
CA LEU A 131 1.82 11.65 25.38
C LEU A 131 0.36 11.82 24.94
N PRO A 132 -0.20 13.04 24.97
CA PRO A 132 -1.56 13.25 24.51
C PRO A 132 -1.66 12.77 23.07
N ALA A 133 -2.69 11.99 22.78
CA ALA A 133 -3.15 11.81 21.41
C ALA A 133 -3.20 13.20 20.77
N GLU A 134 -2.64 13.32 19.57
CA GLU A 134 -2.92 14.47 18.71
C GLU A 134 -4.41 14.45 18.41
N GLU A 135 -5.20 14.95 19.36
CA GLU A 135 -6.51 15.52 19.08
C GLU A 135 -6.25 16.51 17.95
N GLU A 136 -6.82 16.23 16.77
CA GLU A 136 -6.92 17.22 15.71
C GLU A 136 -7.71 18.38 16.30
N GLU A 137 -7.01 19.30 16.97
CA GLU A 137 -7.48 20.64 17.23
C GLU A 137 -7.77 21.23 15.86
N GLN A 138 -9.03 21.16 15.45
CA GLN A 138 -9.63 22.10 14.52
C GLN A 138 -9.56 23.48 15.21
N CYS A 139 -8.34 24.03 15.27
CA CYS A 139 -8.11 25.40 15.62
C CYS A 139 -8.86 26.21 14.56
N ASP A 140 -9.91 26.92 14.98
CA ASP A 140 -10.70 27.78 14.12
C ASP A 140 -9.74 28.82 13.49
N GLU A 141 -9.28 28.57 12.26
CA GLU A 141 -8.19 29.32 11.62
C GLU A 141 -8.61 30.76 11.23
N ASP A 142 -9.84 31.18 11.52
CA ASP A 142 -10.40 32.46 11.10
C ASP A 142 -11.39 33.03 12.14
N PRO A 143 -10.93 33.34 13.38
CA PRO A 143 -11.79 33.86 14.44
C PRO A 143 -12.50 35.18 14.04
N ASP A 144 -11.87 35.95 13.16
CA ASP A 144 -12.37 37.23 12.64
C ASP A 144 -13.20 37.11 11.34
N GLY A 145 -13.27 35.92 10.72
CA GLY A 145 -13.94 35.71 9.43
C GLY A 145 -13.28 36.43 8.24
N ILE A 146 -12.07 36.97 8.41
CA ILE A 146 -11.35 37.77 7.42
C ILE A 146 -10.90 36.91 6.23
N HIS A 147 -10.51 35.65 6.46
CA HIS A 147 -10.13 34.75 5.38
C HIS A 147 -11.34 34.31 4.56
N GLY A 148 -12.51 34.13 5.19
CA GLY A 148 -13.79 33.94 4.49
C GLY A 148 -14.12 35.11 3.57
N LEU A 149 -13.97 36.35 4.06
CA LEU A 149 -14.22 37.56 3.27
C LEU A 149 -13.22 37.72 2.10
N MET A 150 -11.93 37.51 2.34
CA MET A 150 -10.92 37.57 1.29
C MET A 150 -11.12 36.51 0.22
N SER A 151 -11.52 35.29 0.61
CA SER A 151 -11.88 34.23 -0.34
C SER A 151 -13.07 34.62 -1.21
N TYR A 152 -14.07 35.33 -0.66
CA TYR A 152 -15.21 35.82 -1.43
C TYR A 152 -14.78 36.89 -2.44
N LEU A 153 -13.92 37.82 -2.04
CA LEU A 153 -13.39 38.88 -2.91
C LEU A 153 -12.47 38.34 -4.01
N ALA A 154 -11.76 37.24 -3.75
CA ALA A 154 -10.86 36.59 -4.70
C ALA A 154 -11.54 35.50 -5.55
N ARG A 155 -12.87 35.33 -5.48
CA ARG A 155 -13.59 34.22 -6.14
C ARG A 155 -13.41 34.19 -7.67
N ASP A 156 -13.32 35.36 -8.28
CA ASP A 156 -13.21 35.55 -9.74
C ASP A 156 -11.75 35.56 -10.21
N GLN A 157 -10.79 35.38 -9.29
CA GLN A 157 -9.36 35.34 -9.59
C GLN A 157 -8.89 33.91 -9.83
N LEU A 158 -7.94 33.73 -10.75
CA LEU A 158 -7.30 32.44 -10.99
C LEU A 158 -6.20 32.19 -9.94
N PRO A 159 -6.08 30.96 -9.41
CA PRO A 159 -5.06 30.63 -8.43
C PRO A 159 -3.71 30.47 -9.13
N ASN A 160 -2.66 31.04 -8.55
CA ASN A 160 -1.28 30.88 -9.01
C ASN A 160 -0.60 29.65 -8.40
N PHE A 161 -1.13 29.14 -7.29
CA PHE A 161 -0.63 27.94 -6.61
C PHE A 161 -1.80 27.02 -6.24
N ILE A 162 -1.74 25.78 -6.68
CA ILE A 162 -2.77 24.78 -6.49
C ILE A 162 -2.16 23.59 -5.75
N TRP A 163 -2.76 23.24 -4.61
CA TRP A 163 -2.39 22.08 -3.83
C TRP A 163 -3.58 21.13 -3.66
N THR A 164 -3.48 19.93 -4.21
CA THR A 164 -4.56 18.93 -4.13
C THR A 164 -4.05 17.57 -3.66
N ASN A 165 -4.98 16.71 -3.24
CA ASN A 165 -4.69 15.28 -2.99
C ASN A 165 -4.42 14.51 -4.28
N PHE A 166 -5.11 14.87 -5.36
CA PHE A 166 -5.16 14.11 -6.61
C PHE A 166 -5.14 15.06 -7.80
N LEU A 167 -4.47 14.66 -8.88
CA LEU A 167 -4.36 15.45 -10.10
C LEU A 167 -5.71 15.60 -10.81
N GLU A 168 -6.60 14.59 -10.74
CA GLU A 168 -7.93 14.64 -11.40
C GLU A 168 -8.85 15.72 -10.81
N ALA A 169 -8.48 16.29 -9.67
CA ALA A 169 -9.22 17.38 -9.04
C ALA A 169 -8.92 18.76 -9.67
N ILE A 170 -8.01 18.84 -10.63
CA ILE A 170 -7.56 20.08 -11.26
C ILE A 170 -8.17 20.21 -12.66
N ASP A 171 -8.83 21.33 -12.91
CA ASP A 171 -9.28 21.66 -14.26
C ASP A 171 -8.06 21.99 -15.15
N CYS A 172 -7.89 21.22 -16.22
CA CYS A 172 -6.76 21.33 -17.13
C CYS A 172 -6.62 22.72 -17.78
N GLN A 173 -7.71 23.50 -17.84
CA GLN A 173 -7.69 24.86 -18.37
C GLN A 173 -6.98 25.87 -17.45
N LEU A 174 -6.74 25.52 -16.18
CA LEU A 174 -6.09 26.36 -15.17
C LEU A 174 -4.56 26.17 -15.10
N LEU A 175 -4.00 25.23 -15.86
CA LEU A 175 -2.65 24.70 -15.64
C LEU A 175 -1.51 25.50 -16.28
N GLN A 176 -1.80 26.38 -17.24
CA GLN A 176 -0.74 26.89 -18.12
C GLN A 176 0.23 27.87 -17.43
N ASP A 177 -0.23 28.61 -16.41
CA ASP A 177 0.55 29.62 -15.66
C ASP A 177 0.57 29.38 -14.13
N SER A 178 0.03 28.25 -13.66
CA SER A 178 -0.17 27.96 -12.23
C SER A 178 0.80 26.90 -11.75
N MET A 179 1.36 27.09 -10.55
CA MET A 179 2.15 26.07 -9.86
C MET A 179 1.23 25.00 -9.27
N VAL A 180 1.57 23.73 -9.47
CA VAL A 180 0.79 22.57 -9.03
C VAL A 180 1.69 21.56 -8.34
N ASN A 181 1.22 20.92 -7.27
CA ASN A 181 1.98 19.91 -6.52
C ASN A 181 2.00 18.50 -7.16
N HIS A 182 1.65 18.38 -8.44
CA HIS A 182 1.53 17.11 -9.16
C HIS A 182 2.05 17.24 -10.58
N TYR A 183 2.73 16.20 -11.07
CA TYR A 183 2.99 16.00 -12.50
C TYR A 183 1.97 15.04 -13.09
N ALA A 184 1.71 15.19 -14.39
CA ALA A 184 0.98 14.19 -15.15
C ALA A 184 1.86 12.96 -15.44
N ARG A 185 1.24 11.78 -15.63
CA ARG A 185 1.88 10.55 -16.13
C ARG A 185 3.08 10.06 -15.30
N VAL A 186 2.90 9.97 -13.98
CA VAL A 186 3.93 9.46 -13.04
C VAL A 186 3.80 7.94 -12.77
N ASP A 187 2.96 7.25 -13.53
CA ASP A 187 2.66 5.83 -13.36
C ASP A 187 3.87 4.92 -13.58
N ALA A 188 4.87 5.40 -14.34
CA ALA A 188 6.13 4.70 -14.60
C ALA A 188 6.93 4.35 -13.33
N PHE A 189 6.80 5.08 -12.22
CA PHE A 189 7.50 4.77 -10.96
C PHE A 189 6.60 4.77 -9.72
N THR A 190 5.34 5.19 -9.86
CA THR A 190 4.36 5.17 -8.76
C THR A 190 3.48 3.91 -8.76
N THR A 191 3.46 3.16 -9.87
CA THR A 191 2.82 1.83 -9.93
C THR A 191 3.87 0.73 -9.80
N LYS A 192 3.45 -0.46 -9.37
CA LYS A 192 4.36 -1.60 -9.23
C LYS A 192 4.78 -2.15 -10.58
N GLU A 193 3.85 -2.16 -11.53
CA GLU A 193 4.10 -2.59 -12.91
C GLU A 193 5.04 -1.63 -13.63
N GLY A 194 4.78 -0.32 -13.53
CA GLY A 194 5.65 0.71 -14.08
C GLY A 194 7.05 0.65 -13.49
N LEU A 195 7.18 0.56 -12.16
CA LEU A 195 8.48 0.52 -11.49
C LEU A 195 9.27 -0.75 -11.89
N CYS A 196 8.59 -1.89 -11.97
CA CYS A 196 9.18 -3.14 -12.47
C CYS A 196 9.77 -2.95 -13.87
N LEU A 197 8.98 -2.42 -14.79
CA LEU A 197 9.41 -2.17 -16.17
C LEU A 197 10.54 -1.14 -16.26
N SER A 198 10.46 -0.06 -15.48
CA SER A 198 11.49 0.98 -15.48
C SER A 198 12.84 0.45 -14.99
N LEU A 199 12.84 -0.39 -13.96
CA LEU A 199 14.08 -0.98 -13.41
C LEU A 199 14.63 -2.12 -14.27
N GLN A 200 13.79 -2.88 -14.97
CA GLN A 200 14.25 -3.84 -15.99
C GLN A 200 15.03 -3.13 -17.11
N ASN A 201 14.68 -1.88 -17.41
CA ASN A 201 15.35 -1.08 -18.44
C ASN A 201 16.55 -0.26 -17.91
N LEU A 202 16.81 -0.26 -16.59
CA LEU A 202 17.89 0.52 -15.97
C LEU A 202 19.27 0.28 -16.60
N PRO A 203 19.68 -0.96 -16.92
CA PRO A 203 21.01 -1.22 -17.51
C PRO A 203 21.25 -0.51 -18.85
N TRP A 204 20.19 -0.10 -19.56
CA TRP A 204 20.30 0.66 -20.81
C TRP A 204 20.55 2.16 -20.58
N ILE A 205 20.28 2.64 -19.36
CA ILE A 205 20.35 4.05 -18.98
C ILE A 205 21.59 4.30 -18.11
N GLU A 206 21.84 3.42 -17.15
CA GLU A 206 22.90 3.54 -16.17
C GLU A 206 23.57 2.17 -15.93
N GLN A 207 24.88 2.16 -15.68
CA GLN A 207 25.64 0.94 -15.37
C GLN A 207 25.40 0.47 -13.93
N ALA A 208 24.14 0.36 -13.53
CA ALA A 208 23.73 -0.12 -12.22
C ALA A 208 22.90 -1.41 -12.37
N ASP A 209 23.24 -2.43 -11.59
CA ASP A 209 22.45 -3.66 -11.53
C ASP A 209 21.23 -3.43 -10.60
N PRO A 210 19.98 -3.44 -11.13
CA PRO A 210 18.79 -3.24 -10.33
C PRO A 210 18.65 -4.30 -9.22
N ASN A 211 19.23 -5.49 -9.37
CA ASN A 211 19.12 -6.55 -8.38
C ASN A 211 19.87 -6.24 -7.07
N THR A 212 20.73 -5.23 -7.06
CA THR A 212 21.48 -4.81 -5.87
C THR A 212 20.63 -4.02 -4.87
N PHE A 213 19.54 -3.38 -5.32
CA PHE A 213 18.69 -2.54 -4.46
C PHE A 213 17.18 -2.77 -4.64
N PHE A 214 16.76 -3.51 -5.67
CA PHE A 214 15.36 -3.82 -5.93
C PHE A 214 15.14 -5.33 -6.01
N PRO A 215 14.32 -5.92 -5.12
CA PRO A 215 13.99 -7.34 -5.19
C PRO A 215 13.42 -7.69 -6.55
N ARG A 216 13.98 -8.72 -7.18
CA ARG A 216 13.65 -9.13 -8.54
C ARG A 216 12.16 -9.38 -8.72
N CYS A 217 11.67 -8.99 -9.89
CA CYS A 217 10.28 -8.67 -10.10
C CYS A 217 9.88 -8.94 -11.56
N TYR A 218 8.71 -9.54 -11.77
CA TYR A 218 8.25 -10.01 -13.08
C TYR A 218 6.78 -9.65 -13.30
N ARG A 219 6.39 -9.35 -14.55
CA ARG A 219 5.00 -9.13 -14.93
C ARG A 219 4.41 -10.43 -15.45
N LEU A 220 3.39 -10.96 -14.77
CA LEU A 220 2.79 -12.25 -15.17
C LEU A 220 1.92 -12.16 -16.44
N GLY A 221 1.61 -10.94 -16.91
CA GLY A 221 0.83 -10.70 -18.12
C GLY A 221 1.58 -10.94 -19.43
N THR A 222 2.92 -10.92 -19.42
CA THR A 222 3.76 -11.14 -20.60
C THR A 222 4.37 -12.54 -20.57
N MET A 223 4.39 -13.23 -21.73
CA MET A 223 4.91 -14.60 -21.84
C MET A 223 6.38 -14.68 -21.38
N ASP A 224 7.23 -13.77 -21.85
CA ASP A 224 8.66 -13.76 -21.55
C ASP A 224 8.94 -13.58 -20.04
N ASP A 225 8.39 -12.53 -19.42
CA ASP A 225 8.53 -12.32 -17.96
C ASP A 225 7.98 -13.51 -17.15
N ARG A 226 6.93 -14.16 -17.63
CA ARG A 226 6.33 -15.33 -16.96
C ARG A 226 7.25 -16.54 -17.04
N GLU A 227 7.85 -16.80 -18.20
CA GLU A 227 8.84 -17.88 -18.36
C GLU A 227 10.07 -17.59 -17.49
N ALA A 228 10.58 -16.35 -17.50
CA ALA A 228 11.68 -15.93 -16.65
C ALA A 228 11.36 -16.10 -15.14
N PHE A 229 10.13 -15.78 -14.72
CA PHE A 229 9.68 -16.03 -13.35
C PHE A 229 9.66 -17.52 -13.00
N ILE A 230 9.12 -18.38 -13.88
CA ILE A 230 9.08 -19.83 -13.65
C ILE A 230 10.50 -20.40 -13.51
N GLU A 231 11.42 -19.97 -14.38
CA GLU A 231 12.82 -20.35 -14.31
C GLU A 231 13.47 -19.89 -12.99
N ASP A 232 13.28 -18.64 -12.60
CA ASP A 232 13.85 -18.14 -11.34
C ASP A 232 13.22 -18.80 -10.11
N PHE A 233 11.92 -19.11 -10.13
CA PHE A 233 11.29 -19.87 -9.06
C PHE A 233 11.95 -21.23 -8.86
N ARG A 234 12.20 -21.95 -9.96
CA ARG A 234 12.88 -23.25 -9.99
C ARG A 234 14.32 -23.18 -9.51
N LEU A 235 15.08 -22.20 -9.99
CA LEU A 235 16.46 -21.96 -9.53
C LEU A 235 16.50 -21.59 -8.04
N THR A 236 15.56 -20.75 -7.59
CA THR A 236 15.44 -20.37 -6.18
C THR A 236 15.11 -21.58 -5.31
N ALA A 237 14.25 -22.49 -5.76
CA ALA A 237 13.96 -23.75 -5.06
C ALA A 237 15.20 -24.64 -4.95
N ALA A 238 15.98 -24.79 -6.04
CA ALA A 238 17.22 -25.56 -6.02
C ALA A 238 18.24 -24.98 -5.02
N ARG A 239 18.47 -23.67 -5.05
CA ARG A 239 19.36 -22.98 -4.08
C ARG A 239 18.83 -23.11 -2.65
N SER A 240 17.53 -22.97 -2.46
CA SER A 240 16.86 -23.10 -1.15
C SER A 240 17.03 -24.50 -0.57
N LEU A 241 16.93 -25.54 -1.41
CA LEU A 241 17.17 -26.91 -0.98
C LEU A 241 18.60 -27.11 -0.47
N LEU A 242 19.61 -26.55 -1.16
CA LEU A 242 21.00 -26.61 -0.70
C LEU A 242 21.18 -25.90 0.65
N LYS A 243 20.51 -24.75 0.85
CA LYS A 243 20.52 -24.02 2.13
C LYS A 243 19.89 -24.86 3.26
N LEU A 244 18.70 -25.43 3.02
CA LEU A 244 17.99 -26.29 3.98
C LEU A 244 18.82 -27.52 4.37
N ALA A 245 19.45 -28.17 3.39
CA ALA A 245 20.28 -29.35 3.63
C ALA A 245 21.46 -29.06 4.56
N LEU A 246 22.05 -27.86 4.46
CA LEU A 246 23.17 -27.45 5.30
C LEU A 246 22.76 -27.12 6.74
N GLU A 247 21.57 -26.58 6.96
CA GLU A 247 21.06 -26.26 8.30
C GLU A 247 20.75 -27.53 9.11
N GLU A 248 20.05 -28.51 8.53
CA GLU A 248 19.72 -29.77 9.21
C GLU A 248 20.95 -30.60 9.58
N ALA A 249 22.03 -30.42 8.83
CA ALA A 249 23.32 -31.04 9.10
C ALA A 249 24.07 -30.41 10.29
N GLY A 250 23.78 -29.15 10.63
CA GLY A 250 24.39 -28.42 11.74
C GLY A 250 23.74 -28.73 13.10
N ASP A 251 22.44 -29.05 13.11
CA ASP A 251 21.63 -29.25 14.33
C ASP A 251 21.67 -30.69 14.90
N ARG A 252 22.46 -31.61 14.33
CA ARG A 252 22.68 -32.93 14.94
C ARG A 252 23.92 -32.89 15.83
N PRO A 253 23.79 -32.77 17.17
CA PRO A 253 24.92 -33.03 18.05
C PRO A 253 25.38 -34.48 17.84
N VAL A 254 26.69 -34.66 17.70
CA VAL A 254 27.35 -35.97 17.63
C VAL A 254 26.97 -36.76 18.89
N ARG A 255 25.93 -37.60 18.80
CA ARG A 255 25.64 -38.58 19.85
C ARG A 255 26.59 -39.75 19.65
N THR A 256 27.50 -39.87 20.61
CA THR A 256 28.31 -41.03 20.90
C THR A 256 27.45 -42.29 20.85
N GLU A 257 27.97 -43.32 20.16
CA GLU A 257 27.34 -44.63 20.06
C GLU A 257 26.97 -45.19 21.43
N GLN A 258 25.67 -45.31 21.70
CA GLN A 258 25.15 -46.27 22.67
C GLN A 258 23.87 -46.90 22.10
N VAL A 259 23.90 -48.23 22.02
CA VAL A 259 22.79 -49.10 21.66
C VAL A 259 21.75 -49.09 22.80
N PRO A 260 20.45 -48.94 22.50
CA PRO A 260 19.41 -49.43 23.40
C PRO A 260 18.56 -50.52 22.75
N ASN A 261 18.39 -51.60 23.53
CA ASN A 261 17.55 -52.76 23.24
C ASN A 261 16.05 -52.40 23.12
N SER A 262 15.41 -53.15 22.22
CA SER A 262 13.98 -53.35 21.94
C SER A 262 12.96 -52.98 23.04
N ALA A 263 11.95 -52.18 22.66
CA ALA A 263 10.55 -52.38 23.03
C ALA A 263 9.60 -51.72 22.01
N LYS A 264 8.52 -52.45 21.68
CA LYS A 264 7.54 -52.22 20.60
C LYS A 264 6.74 -50.92 20.75
N GLY A 265 6.53 -50.21 19.63
CA GLY A 265 5.50 -49.17 19.49
C GLY A 265 5.51 -48.48 18.12
N ALA A 266 4.55 -48.84 17.27
CA ALA A 266 4.11 -48.22 16.00
C ALA A 266 5.15 -47.93 14.89
N ALA A 267 5.05 -48.68 13.79
CA ALA A 267 5.75 -48.40 12.54
C ALA A 267 4.98 -47.41 11.63
N ARG A 268 5.64 -46.26 11.37
CA ARG A 268 5.88 -45.61 10.05
C ARG A 268 4.84 -44.67 9.38
N PRO A 269 5.26 -43.74 8.47
CA PRO A 269 6.50 -43.81 7.66
C PRO A 269 7.36 -42.53 7.63
N GLY A 270 8.54 -42.60 8.26
CA GLY A 270 9.70 -41.78 7.90
C GLY A 270 10.70 -42.66 7.15
N SER A 271 10.68 -42.62 5.82
CA SER A 271 11.74 -43.17 4.99
C SER A 271 12.80 -42.08 4.76
N PRO A 272 14.10 -42.38 4.86
CA PRO A 272 15.14 -41.43 4.46
C PRO A 272 15.10 -41.33 2.94
N LEU A 273 14.73 -40.16 2.43
CA LEU A 273 14.61 -39.80 1.01
C LEU A 273 15.18 -38.37 0.94
N TYR A 274 16.15 -37.94 0.12
CA TYR A 274 16.46 -38.21 -1.27
C TYR A 274 17.94 -37.80 -1.54
N PRO A 275 18.92 -38.72 -1.61
CA PRO A 275 20.28 -38.35 -2.03
C PRO A 275 20.28 -37.73 -3.44
N GLU A 276 19.43 -38.28 -4.31
CA GLU A 276 19.24 -37.86 -5.70
C GLU A 276 18.74 -36.41 -5.80
N LEU A 277 17.85 -35.96 -4.90
CA LEU A 277 17.29 -34.60 -4.95
C LEU A 277 18.37 -33.53 -4.67
N VAL A 278 19.29 -33.81 -3.74
CA VAL A 278 20.42 -32.91 -3.47
C VAL A 278 21.39 -32.89 -4.67
N GLU A 279 21.62 -34.04 -5.30
CA GLU A 279 22.46 -34.13 -6.50
C GLU A 279 21.86 -33.35 -7.67
N GLU A 280 20.54 -33.45 -7.87
CA GLU A 280 19.80 -32.63 -8.85
C GLU A 280 19.94 -31.14 -8.56
N ALA A 281 19.73 -30.72 -7.31
CA ALA A 281 19.88 -29.32 -6.92
C ALA A 281 21.32 -28.81 -7.09
N LEU A 282 22.32 -29.63 -6.77
CA LEU A 282 23.73 -29.33 -6.98
C LEU A 282 24.03 -29.16 -8.47
N GLU A 283 23.51 -30.04 -9.33
CA GLU A 283 23.72 -29.98 -10.77
C GLU A 283 23.11 -28.72 -11.37
N VAL A 284 21.85 -28.41 -11.04
CA VAL A 284 21.18 -27.17 -11.47
C VAL A 284 21.96 -25.93 -11.03
N CYS A 285 22.37 -25.88 -9.76
CA CYS A 285 23.08 -24.73 -9.21
C CYS A 285 24.47 -24.55 -9.84
N LYS A 286 25.17 -25.65 -10.19
CA LYS A 286 26.46 -25.59 -10.90
C LYS A 286 26.28 -25.05 -12.32
N GLN A 287 25.27 -25.52 -13.03
CA GLN A 287 24.98 -25.03 -14.38
C GLN A 287 24.60 -23.55 -14.34
N HIS A 288 23.78 -23.14 -13.36
CA HIS A 288 23.44 -21.74 -13.18
C HIS A 288 24.66 -20.87 -12.88
N LEU A 289 25.58 -21.33 -12.02
CA LEU A 289 26.84 -20.63 -11.79
C LEU A 289 27.66 -20.51 -13.08
N GLY A 290 27.70 -21.56 -13.91
CA GLY A 290 28.35 -21.54 -15.22
C GLY A 290 27.79 -20.45 -16.15
N VAL A 291 26.46 -20.32 -16.22
CA VAL A 291 25.79 -19.25 -16.98
C VAL A 291 26.14 -17.86 -16.43
N LEU A 292 26.10 -17.67 -15.11
CA LEU A 292 26.51 -16.41 -14.48
C LEU A 292 27.99 -16.07 -14.72
N GLN A 293 28.81 -17.08 -15.02
CA GLN A 293 30.22 -16.94 -15.38
C GLN A 293 30.46 -16.92 -16.89
N HIS A 294 29.40 -16.87 -17.70
CA HIS A 294 29.44 -16.81 -19.17
C HIS A 294 30.11 -18.04 -19.81
N GLN A 295 30.07 -19.19 -19.14
CA GLN A 295 30.68 -20.44 -19.63
C GLN A 295 29.79 -21.18 -20.64
N ASP A 296 28.61 -20.65 -20.90
CA ASP A 296 27.58 -21.14 -21.80
C ASP A 296 27.62 -20.49 -23.19
N ILE A 297 28.32 -19.35 -23.35
CA ILE A 297 28.39 -18.60 -24.63
C ILE A 297 28.89 -19.48 -25.79
N ASP A 298 29.85 -20.38 -25.53
CA ASP A 298 30.49 -21.23 -26.55
C ASP A 298 29.97 -22.68 -26.58
N ARG A 299 28.95 -23.00 -25.79
CA ARG A 299 28.43 -24.37 -25.66
C ARG A 299 26.94 -24.41 -25.98
N ASN A 300 26.49 -25.48 -26.63
CA ASN A 300 25.07 -25.86 -26.70
C ASN A 300 24.58 -26.37 -25.33
N THR A 301 24.91 -25.66 -24.24
CA THR A 301 24.47 -26.02 -22.90
C THR A 301 23.00 -25.63 -22.80
N PRO A 302 22.08 -26.57 -22.54
CA PRO A 302 20.70 -26.20 -22.28
C PRO A 302 20.65 -25.27 -21.06
N SER A 303 19.65 -24.38 -21.01
CA SER A 303 19.36 -23.57 -19.82
C SER A 303 19.44 -24.44 -18.55
N PRO A 304 19.94 -23.94 -17.41
CA PRO A 304 19.98 -24.69 -16.16
C PRO A 304 18.60 -25.25 -15.74
N CYS A 305 17.52 -24.62 -16.22
CA CYS A 305 16.14 -25.08 -16.04
C CYS A 305 15.65 -26.08 -17.10
N ARG A 306 16.44 -26.35 -18.14
CA ARG A 306 16.18 -27.33 -19.22
C ARG A 306 17.01 -28.61 -19.08
N THR A 307 17.66 -28.81 -17.93
CA THR A 307 18.16 -30.13 -17.52
C THR A 307 17.08 -31.19 -17.69
N CYS A 308 17.45 -32.47 -17.88
CA CYS A 308 16.52 -33.61 -17.90
C CYS A 308 15.80 -33.89 -16.56
N ILE A 309 15.68 -32.87 -15.71
CA ILE A 309 15.01 -32.91 -14.42
C ILE A 309 13.52 -32.74 -14.65
N ASP A 310 12.76 -33.65 -14.03
CA ASP A 310 11.32 -33.49 -13.86
C ASP A 310 11.07 -32.42 -12.79
N TRP A 311 10.82 -31.18 -13.22
CA TRP A 311 10.61 -30.05 -12.33
C TRP A 311 9.35 -30.16 -11.48
N ASP A 312 8.30 -30.78 -11.99
CA ASP A 312 7.07 -30.95 -11.24
C ASP A 312 7.35 -31.89 -10.06
N ARG A 313 8.05 -33.01 -10.31
CA ARG A 313 8.53 -33.91 -9.25
C ARG A 313 9.49 -33.20 -8.30
N PHE A 314 10.47 -32.46 -8.81
CA PHE A 314 11.47 -31.76 -7.99
C PHE A 314 10.81 -30.76 -7.03
N LEU A 315 9.89 -29.93 -7.54
CA LEU A 315 9.18 -28.93 -6.73
C LEU A 315 8.31 -29.58 -5.66
N GLN A 316 7.57 -30.65 -5.98
CA GLN A 316 6.79 -31.38 -4.97
C GLN A 316 7.65 -31.93 -3.85
N GLN A 317 8.86 -32.43 -4.15
CA GLN A 317 9.80 -32.90 -3.13
C GLN A 317 10.42 -31.75 -2.34
N TYR A 318 10.79 -30.65 -3.02
CA TYR A 318 11.25 -29.43 -2.36
C TYR A 318 10.21 -28.90 -1.36
N TYR A 319 8.92 -28.84 -1.73
CA TYR A 319 7.88 -28.35 -0.82
C TYR A 319 7.74 -29.23 0.43
N ARG A 320 7.90 -30.55 0.30
CA ARG A 320 7.89 -31.46 1.45
C ARG A 320 9.03 -31.15 2.42
N VAL A 321 10.22 -30.85 1.90
CA VAL A 321 11.38 -30.48 2.72
C VAL A 321 11.16 -29.10 3.34
N ALA A 322 10.86 -28.09 2.54
CA ALA A 322 10.80 -26.69 2.96
C ALA A 322 9.59 -26.37 3.86
N HIS A 323 8.46 -27.07 3.69
CA HIS A 323 7.19 -26.72 4.33
C HIS A 323 6.57 -27.83 5.18
N GLU A 324 6.88 -29.10 4.90
CA GLU A 324 6.28 -30.25 5.60
C GLU A 324 7.26 -30.94 6.58
N GLY A 325 8.49 -30.44 6.70
CA GLY A 325 9.49 -30.94 7.63
C GLY A 325 10.13 -32.27 7.23
N ALA A 326 10.10 -32.62 5.94
CA ALA A 326 10.81 -33.79 5.45
C ALA A 326 12.33 -33.57 5.54
N GLY A 327 13.03 -34.44 6.26
CA GLY A 327 14.47 -34.29 6.48
C GLY A 327 15.33 -34.72 5.28
N LEU A 328 16.48 -34.07 5.13
CA LEU A 328 17.53 -34.38 4.18
C LEU A 328 18.73 -35.04 4.89
N VAL A 329 19.43 -35.92 4.18
CA VAL A 329 20.67 -36.54 4.66
C VAL A 329 21.78 -36.26 3.66
N LEU A 330 22.80 -35.53 4.11
CA LEU A 330 23.98 -35.21 3.33
C LEU A 330 25.16 -36.11 3.69
N THR A 331 25.87 -36.59 2.67
CA THR A 331 27.24 -37.09 2.84
C THR A 331 28.20 -35.93 3.17
N ARG A 332 29.36 -36.23 3.75
CA ARG A 332 30.41 -35.21 4.00
C ARG A 332 30.84 -34.49 2.73
N GLN A 333 30.90 -35.22 1.60
CA GLN A 333 31.26 -34.68 0.30
C GLN A 333 30.19 -33.72 -0.22
N GLN A 334 28.92 -34.12 -0.19
CA GLN A 334 27.82 -33.27 -0.62
C GLN A 334 27.74 -31.99 0.21
N ARG A 335 27.94 -32.06 1.53
CA ARG A 335 27.96 -30.88 2.41
C ARG A 335 29.00 -29.86 1.96
N LYS A 336 30.24 -30.30 1.71
CA LYS A 336 31.31 -29.42 1.23
C LYS A 336 30.95 -28.81 -0.13
N GLN A 337 30.45 -29.63 -1.07
CA GLN A 337 30.02 -29.14 -2.39
C GLN A 337 28.90 -28.10 -2.30
N CYS A 338 27.92 -28.29 -1.42
CA CYS A 338 26.84 -27.32 -1.20
C CYS A 338 27.39 -25.99 -0.66
N GLN A 339 28.31 -26.04 0.32
CA GLN A 339 28.93 -24.86 0.90
C GLN A 339 29.73 -24.07 -0.14
N ASP A 340 30.65 -24.74 -0.84
CA ASP A 340 31.51 -24.13 -1.85
C ASP A 340 30.67 -23.50 -2.97
N LEU A 341 29.62 -24.21 -3.43
CA LEU A 341 28.75 -23.73 -4.50
C LEU A 341 27.89 -22.54 -4.08
N LEU A 342 27.29 -22.56 -2.89
CA LEU A 342 26.52 -21.42 -2.38
C LEU A 342 27.40 -20.20 -2.15
N GLN A 343 28.65 -20.38 -1.72
CA GLN A 343 29.61 -19.28 -1.58
C GLN A 343 29.91 -18.63 -2.94
N ASN A 344 30.21 -19.43 -3.96
CA ASN A 344 30.45 -18.92 -5.31
C ASN A 344 29.21 -18.22 -5.93
N LEU A 345 28.02 -18.75 -5.65
CA LEU A 345 26.76 -18.11 -6.07
C LEU A 345 26.54 -16.78 -5.33
N ALA A 346 26.93 -16.67 -4.06
CA ALA A 346 26.76 -15.43 -3.28
C ALA A 346 27.55 -14.26 -3.87
N GLU A 347 28.70 -14.54 -4.49
CA GLU A 347 29.52 -13.53 -5.17
C GLU A 347 28.88 -12.99 -6.45
N LYS A 348 27.95 -13.73 -7.06
CA LYS A 348 27.30 -13.38 -8.33
C LYS A 348 25.84 -12.97 -8.20
N LEU A 349 25.18 -13.37 -7.12
CA LEU A 349 23.76 -13.13 -6.89
C LEU A 349 23.56 -12.22 -5.66
N PRO A 350 23.40 -10.90 -5.85
CA PRO A 350 23.23 -9.94 -4.75
C PRO A 350 22.08 -10.29 -3.79
N GLN A 351 21.05 -10.96 -4.31
CA GLN A 351 19.85 -11.31 -3.55
C GLN A 351 19.89 -12.71 -2.92
N LEU A 352 21.00 -13.47 -3.05
CA LEU A 352 21.08 -14.84 -2.52
C LEU A 352 20.86 -14.89 -1.01
N ASP A 353 21.30 -13.85 -0.29
CA ASP A 353 21.06 -13.78 1.14
C ASP A 353 19.58 -13.50 1.44
N MET A 354 19.07 -12.37 0.97
CA MET A 354 17.71 -11.92 1.28
C MET A 354 16.59 -12.86 0.80
N GLU A 355 16.83 -13.66 -0.25
CA GLU A 355 15.83 -14.57 -0.81
C GLU A 355 15.45 -15.71 0.13
N GLY A 356 16.22 -15.97 1.19
CA GLY A 356 15.94 -16.99 2.19
C GLY A 356 15.99 -18.43 1.67
N LYS A 357 15.08 -19.26 2.17
CA LYS A 357 15.07 -20.73 1.97
C LYS A 357 13.67 -21.32 1.79
N LEU A 358 12.62 -20.51 1.94
CA LEU A 358 11.23 -20.94 1.81
C LEU A 358 10.65 -20.59 0.44
N ASN A 359 11.42 -19.88 -0.40
CA ASN A 359 11.02 -19.46 -1.74
C ASN A 359 9.69 -18.70 -1.74
N VAL A 360 9.56 -17.74 -0.82
CA VAL A 360 8.36 -16.91 -0.68
C VAL A 360 8.36 -15.82 -1.76
N TRP A 361 7.22 -15.66 -2.43
CA TRP A 361 6.97 -14.63 -3.43
C TRP A 361 5.73 -13.82 -3.08
N VAL A 362 5.71 -12.56 -3.49
CA VAL A 362 4.57 -11.66 -3.28
C VAL A 362 3.90 -11.35 -4.60
N LEU A 363 2.64 -11.73 -4.72
CA LEU A 363 1.76 -11.30 -5.80
C LEU A 363 1.12 -9.97 -5.43
N LYS A 364 1.20 -9.02 -6.36
CA LYS A 364 0.70 -7.67 -6.17
C LYS A 364 -0.09 -7.22 -7.41
N PRO A 365 -1.28 -6.63 -7.26
CA PRO A 365 -1.93 -5.95 -8.37
C PRO A 365 -1.09 -4.74 -8.80
N GLY A 366 -0.93 -4.56 -10.11
CA GLY A 366 0.00 -3.59 -10.70
C GLY A 366 -0.22 -2.14 -10.24
N ALA A 367 -1.49 -1.70 -10.19
CA ALA A 367 -1.87 -0.32 -9.91
C ALA A 367 -2.59 -0.09 -8.55
N GLU A 368 -2.70 -1.13 -7.71
CA GLU A 368 -3.31 -0.95 -6.37
C GLU A 368 -2.32 -0.43 -5.32
N SER A 369 -2.85 0.17 -4.25
CA SER A 369 -2.09 0.75 -3.14
C SER A 369 -2.68 0.34 -1.77
N GLN A 370 -2.03 0.75 -0.68
CA GLN A 370 -2.48 0.50 0.71
C GLN A 370 -2.55 -0.98 1.10
N GLY A 371 -1.72 -1.83 0.47
CA GLY A 371 -1.66 -3.25 0.79
C GLY A 371 -2.85 -4.06 0.29
N ARG A 372 -3.79 -3.49 -0.47
CA ARG A 372 -4.90 -4.26 -1.05
C ARG A 372 -4.41 -5.24 -2.11
N GLY A 373 -5.04 -6.42 -2.13
CA GLY A 373 -4.74 -7.51 -3.07
C GLY A 373 -3.34 -8.15 -2.95
N ILE A 374 -2.52 -7.75 -1.97
CA ILE A 374 -1.18 -8.33 -1.77
C ILE A 374 -1.30 -9.68 -1.08
N ILE A 375 -0.69 -10.71 -1.70
CA ILE A 375 -0.72 -12.10 -1.24
C ILE A 375 0.71 -12.64 -1.26
N CYS A 376 1.14 -13.30 -0.18
CA CYS A 376 2.39 -14.06 -0.16
C CYS A 376 2.08 -15.52 -0.49
N MET A 377 2.87 -16.12 -1.38
CA MET A 377 2.68 -17.50 -1.82
C MET A 377 4.02 -18.21 -1.87
N MET A 378 3.99 -19.53 -1.72
CA MET A 378 5.20 -20.38 -1.70
C MET A 378 5.18 -21.50 -2.74
N ARG A 379 4.05 -21.69 -3.44
CA ARG A 379 3.87 -22.74 -4.45
C ARG A 379 3.64 -22.14 -5.81
N LEU A 380 4.42 -22.57 -6.79
CA LEU A 380 4.40 -22.06 -8.16
C LEU A 380 3.03 -22.27 -8.82
N GLU A 381 2.48 -23.47 -8.66
CA GLU A 381 1.24 -23.90 -9.30
C GLU A 381 0.08 -22.99 -8.86
N GLU A 382 -0.03 -22.76 -7.56
CA GLU A 382 -1.05 -21.87 -6.97
C GLU A 382 -0.89 -20.42 -7.43
N MET A 383 0.36 -19.93 -7.58
CA MET A 383 0.62 -18.57 -8.07
C MET A 383 0.18 -18.40 -9.52
N LEU A 384 0.49 -19.38 -10.37
CA LEU A 384 0.09 -19.38 -11.77
C LEU A 384 -1.43 -19.50 -11.92
N GLU A 385 -2.06 -20.40 -11.16
CA GLU A 385 -3.51 -20.54 -11.11
C GLU A 385 -4.21 -19.25 -10.66
N LEU A 386 -3.71 -18.56 -9.62
CA LEU A 386 -4.27 -17.30 -9.15
C LEU A 386 -4.12 -16.19 -10.20
N ALA A 387 -2.96 -16.13 -10.85
CA ALA A 387 -2.71 -15.17 -11.92
C ALA A 387 -3.64 -15.39 -13.13
N TRP A 388 -4.09 -16.62 -13.37
CA TRP A 388 -4.96 -17.00 -14.50
C TRP A 388 -6.46 -17.03 -14.17
N SER A 389 -6.84 -17.35 -12.93
CA SER A 389 -8.23 -17.46 -12.47
C SER A 389 -8.89 -16.10 -12.23
N CYS A 390 -8.13 -15.01 -12.21
CA CYS A 390 -8.63 -13.64 -12.17
C CYS A 390 -9.17 -13.19 -13.55
N THR A 391 -10.26 -13.82 -13.98
CA THR A 391 -11.16 -13.37 -15.07
C THR A 391 -12.36 -12.58 -14.53
N ALA A 392 -12.21 -11.94 -13.35
CA ALA A 392 -13.22 -11.04 -12.81
C ALA A 392 -13.37 -9.81 -13.73
N PRO A 393 -14.59 -9.39 -14.13
CA PRO A 393 -14.81 -8.31 -15.10
C PRO A 393 -14.37 -6.91 -14.63
N SER A 394 -13.84 -6.76 -13.41
CA SER A 394 -13.37 -5.50 -12.82
C SER A 394 -11.85 -5.39 -12.65
N VAL A 395 -11.09 -6.47 -12.85
CA VAL A 395 -9.63 -6.47 -12.93
C VAL A 395 -9.29 -6.90 -14.34
N GLN A 396 -8.67 -6.02 -15.14
CA GLN A 396 -8.16 -6.43 -16.46
C GLN A 396 -7.23 -7.63 -16.25
N VAL A 397 -7.59 -8.75 -16.89
CA VAL A 397 -6.80 -9.98 -16.92
C VAL A 397 -5.33 -9.63 -17.17
N GLY A 398 -4.42 -10.11 -16.32
CA GLY A 398 -2.98 -10.06 -16.59
C GLY A 398 -2.14 -8.95 -15.95
N ARG A 399 -2.68 -8.07 -15.09
CA ARG A 399 -1.87 -7.02 -14.42
C ARG A 399 -1.39 -7.40 -13.01
N TRP A 400 -0.82 -8.59 -12.89
CA TRP A 400 -0.12 -9.02 -11.68
C TRP A 400 1.38 -8.85 -11.84
N VAL A 401 1.98 -8.34 -10.78
CA VAL A 401 3.43 -8.30 -10.61
C VAL A 401 3.78 -9.28 -9.50
N VAL A 402 4.73 -10.17 -9.77
CA VAL A 402 5.29 -11.09 -8.80
C VAL A 402 6.70 -10.62 -8.42
N GLN A 403 6.98 -10.53 -7.12
CA GLN A 403 8.26 -10.02 -6.61
C GLN A 403 8.79 -10.95 -5.53
N LYS A 404 10.11 -11.21 -5.53
CA LYS A 404 10.72 -12.06 -4.51
C LYS A 404 10.56 -11.42 -3.13
N TYR A 405 10.05 -12.18 -2.16
CA TYR A 405 9.95 -11.71 -0.79
C TYR A 405 11.33 -11.70 -0.11
N VAL A 406 11.58 -10.64 0.68
CA VAL A 406 12.75 -10.51 1.55
C VAL A 406 12.50 -11.35 2.81
N GLU A 407 12.97 -12.59 2.82
CA GLU A 407 12.79 -13.53 3.93
C GLU A 407 13.73 -13.23 5.09
N ARG A 408 14.97 -12.80 4.79
CA ARG A 408 15.97 -12.36 5.77
C ARG A 408 16.03 -10.83 5.81
N LEU A 409 15.02 -10.23 6.42
CA LEU A 409 14.95 -8.77 6.61
C LEU A 409 15.60 -8.33 7.92
N LEU A 410 16.08 -7.08 7.96
CA LEU A 410 16.48 -6.44 9.20
C LEU A 410 15.24 -6.23 10.09
N THR A 411 15.30 -6.74 11.31
CA THR A 411 14.26 -6.52 12.32
C THR A 411 14.78 -5.61 13.43
N ILE A 412 13.88 -4.84 14.03
CA ILE A 412 14.14 -4.11 15.27
C ILE A 412 13.19 -4.69 16.31
N PHE A 413 13.76 -5.20 17.40
CA PHE A 413 13.03 -5.96 18.43
C PHE A 413 12.21 -7.13 17.87
N GLY A 414 12.74 -7.83 16.85
CA GLY A 414 12.05 -8.93 16.18
C GLY A 414 10.84 -8.51 15.33
N THR A 415 10.62 -7.21 15.13
CA THR A 415 9.49 -6.68 14.37
C THR A 415 9.95 -6.18 13.01
N LYS A 416 9.19 -6.55 11.96
CA LYS A 416 9.38 -6.06 10.60
C LYS A 416 9.00 -4.57 10.54
N PHE A 417 9.77 -3.79 9.79
CA PHE A 417 9.45 -2.39 9.55
C PHE A 417 9.77 -2.00 8.10
N ASP A 418 9.29 -0.84 7.69
CA ASP A 418 9.71 -0.18 6.46
C ASP A 418 10.06 1.30 6.74
N ILE A 419 10.79 1.92 5.83
CA ILE A 419 11.18 3.33 5.90
C ILE A 419 10.29 4.12 4.93
N ARG A 420 9.60 5.15 5.43
CA ARG A 420 8.99 6.17 4.55
C ARG A 420 9.98 7.29 4.34
N GLN A 421 10.56 7.32 3.14
CA GLN A 421 11.42 8.39 2.65
C GLN A 421 10.64 9.35 1.74
N TRP A 422 10.93 10.64 1.83
CA TRP A 422 10.36 11.66 0.94
C TRP A 422 11.44 12.25 0.03
N PHE A 423 11.03 12.51 -1.20
CA PHE A 423 11.76 13.34 -2.16
C PHE A 423 10.78 14.19 -2.96
N VAL A 424 11.25 15.29 -3.54
CA VAL A 424 10.46 16.19 -4.39
C VAL A 424 11.14 16.30 -5.74
N VAL A 425 10.40 16.08 -6.83
CA VAL A 425 10.87 16.39 -8.18
C VAL A 425 10.36 17.78 -8.53
N THR A 426 11.25 18.68 -8.98
CA THR A 426 10.87 20.05 -9.38
C THR A 426 11.09 20.32 -10.86
N ASP A 427 11.88 19.50 -11.54
CA ASP A 427 12.13 19.59 -12.97
C ASP A 427 12.53 18.22 -13.53
N TRP A 428 12.23 17.99 -14.80
CA TRP A 428 12.61 16.79 -15.57
C TRP A 428 13.75 17.06 -16.55
N ASN A 429 14.05 18.33 -16.86
CA ASN A 429 15.13 18.70 -17.78
C ASN A 429 15.80 20.04 -17.41
N PRO A 430 16.85 20.03 -16.56
CA PRO A 430 17.50 18.84 -16.01
C PRO A 430 16.66 18.17 -14.92
N LEU A 431 16.72 16.84 -14.82
CA LEU A 431 16.09 16.10 -13.72
C LEU A 431 16.61 16.62 -12.38
N THR A 432 15.72 17.25 -11.61
CA THR A 432 16.06 17.87 -10.32
C THR A 432 15.24 17.23 -9.22
N VAL A 433 15.93 16.47 -8.36
CA VAL A 433 15.34 15.71 -7.25
C VAL A 433 15.89 16.20 -5.92
N TRP A 434 15.01 16.59 -5.01
CA TRP A 434 15.34 17.04 -3.65
C TRP A 434 15.05 15.90 -2.67
N PHE A 435 16.07 15.44 -1.94
CA PHE A 435 15.93 14.39 -0.94
C PHE A 435 15.70 15.00 0.45
N TYR A 436 14.61 14.64 1.13
CA TYR A 436 14.35 15.11 2.48
C TYR A 436 15.22 14.33 3.47
N GLN A 437 15.98 14.99 4.34
CA GLN A 437 16.97 14.31 5.18
C GLN A 437 16.34 13.44 6.28
N ASP A 438 15.12 13.79 6.71
CA ASP A 438 14.39 13.02 7.72
C ASP A 438 13.49 11.97 7.07
N CYS A 439 13.28 10.88 7.80
CA CYS A 439 12.35 9.81 7.47
C CYS A 439 11.68 9.29 8.73
N TYR A 440 10.68 8.42 8.59
CA TYR A 440 10.11 7.69 9.71
C TYR A 440 9.96 6.21 9.41
N LEU A 441 10.02 5.40 10.47
CA LEU A 441 9.87 3.96 10.42
C LEU A 441 8.40 3.59 10.63
N ARG A 442 7.91 2.62 9.87
CA ARG A 442 6.58 2.02 10.03
C ARG A 442 6.73 0.58 10.44
N PHE A 443 6.32 0.26 11.66
CA PHE A 443 6.42 -1.08 12.23
C PHE A 443 5.18 -1.91 11.96
N CYS A 444 5.37 -3.22 11.75
CA CYS A 444 4.29 -4.19 11.82
C CYS A 444 3.75 -4.32 13.25
N SER A 445 2.48 -4.67 13.40
CA SER A 445 1.82 -4.82 14.71
C SER A 445 2.16 -6.12 15.44
N ARG A 446 2.85 -7.05 14.78
CA ARG A 446 3.22 -8.36 15.31
C ARG A 446 4.70 -8.65 15.04
N PRO A 447 5.36 -9.47 15.90
CA PRO A 447 6.70 -9.99 15.62
C PRO A 447 6.75 -10.67 14.25
N PHE A 448 7.89 -10.54 13.58
CA PHE A 448 8.09 -11.11 12.26
C PHE A 448 8.17 -12.64 12.34
N SER A 449 7.42 -13.33 11.49
CA SER A 449 7.49 -14.77 11.30
C SER A 449 7.13 -15.13 9.86
N LEU A 450 7.79 -16.15 9.31
CA LEU A 450 7.47 -16.73 8.01
C LEU A 450 6.49 -17.91 8.11
N HIS A 451 6.15 -18.35 9.33
CA HIS A 451 5.19 -19.44 9.53
C HIS A 451 3.73 -18.98 9.39
N HIS A 452 3.48 -17.69 9.55
CA HIS A 452 2.16 -17.08 9.45
C HIS A 452 2.22 -15.95 8.42
N LEU A 453 2.15 -16.32 7.14
CA LEU A 453 2.15 -15.37 6.01
C LEU A 453 0.74 -14.82 5.70
N GLU A 454 -0.28 -15.34 6.36
CA GLU A 454 -1.66 -14.84 6.33
C GLU A 454 -1.83 -13.64 7.28
N ARG A 455 -2.78 -12.76 6.96
CA ARG A 455 -2.96 -11.45 7.62
C ARG A 455 -3.37 -11.52 9.09
#